data_AF-A0A1G4H9C5-F1
#
_entry.id   AF-A0A1G4H9C5-F1
#
_cell.length_a   1.000
_cell.length_b   1.000
_cell.length_c   1.000
_cell.angle_alpha   90.00
_cell.angle_beta   90.00
_cell.angle_gamma   90.00
#
_symmetry.space_group_name_H-M   'P 1'
#
loop_
_entity.id
_entity.type
_entity.pdbx_description
1 polymer ?
#
loop_
_entity_poly.entity_id
_entity_poly.type
_entity_poly.pdbx_seq_one_letter_code
_entity_poly.pdbx_strand_id
1 'polypeptide(L)'
;MEKNILWVIFYNFLVILLAACKDTHRSKPSRLKHDHNLLPNYVNLMRDDQNGQKNENRGDNINNHNKNHNDQNNHNGNNDNSINSEYLKTSHLQNSSAMVHLNDHKITTKPARYSYIQRSKIYALNPNNKNIEKINNELHTVPNSFVQYYVYTNLNDTVYKMRYISIFDEYNNIVSLHLPYHARVNYLMEIKNYSVAYRELQSDVYSYYDPQIDKVFKVAEKNAIVCEKYINNLYNTVTRLENPEQFKNNRDNYSKEIKEYQKQLTSLHDCLFENHRQNYKDIIYADTTIFDSLQNIYCYSEDKCLSQLYRDMLGLSMKKINEYEQKKKNEDINKIINIHDTAVDVMRKIKRELKPSFDSDTADFVIGEIKYIIERLKAHSEKIKSASDLVKYINQETVPNEISKNEIKSNYIVLAIHTGSFLFSTEHVKMLEEIFKSKEQILYKICSKFLNELKNKITALINSEYSSSKCTPIVSTCEEAKTSLESLRTSSTEKLGKHDLNSKPEIASVKQSYDGKMIKLAEAIKRAEEIINSVKDIVQFNTTETEAKKKETDSIPQNINALEKDKKLLEVIDAIKKQKQKISENSNKIKEFSGAADTLKAEVEELKKGIDEDVNKILELI
;
A
#
# COMPACT_ATOMS: atom_id res chain seq x y z
N MET A 1 -24.77 50.02 -14.07
CA MET A 1 -23.88 49.76 -15.23
C MET A 1 -23.61 48.25 -15.27
N GLU A 2 -24.65 47.45 -15.52
CA GLU A 2 -24.71 46.03 -15.11
C GLU A 2 -25.39 45.16 -16.19
N LYS A 3 -24.80 45.10 -17.40
CA LYS A 3 -25.27 44.17 -18.46
C LYS A 3 -24.20 43.21 -18.99
N ASN A 4 -22.95 43.33 -18.53
CA ASN A 4 -21.84 42.54 -19.06
C ASN A 4 -21.41 41.36 -18.16
N ILE A 5 -21.85 41.29 -16.90
CA ILE A 5 -21.47 40.17 -15.99
C ILE A 5 -22.03 38.84 -16.49
N LEU A 6 -23.30 38.79 -16.93
CA LEU A 6 -23.89 37.59 -17.51
C LEU A 6 -23.19 37.14 -18.80
N TRP A 7 -22.73 38.08 -19.64
CA TRP A 7 -21.96 37.75 -20.84
C TRP A 7 -20.55 37.22 -20.52
N VAL A 8 -19.87 37.77 -19.52
CA VAL A 8 -18.57 37.26 -19.05
C VAL A 8 -18.72 35.87 -18.41
N ILE A 9 -19.80 35.63 -17.66
CA ILE A 9 -20.11 34.28 -17.13
C ILE A 9 -20.43 33.32 -18.28
N PHE A 10 -21.23 33.73 -19.26
CA PHE A 10 -21.59 32.92 -20.42
C PHE A 10 -20.37 32.53 -21.26
N TYR A 11 -19.44 33.46 -21.53
CA TYR A 11 -18.19 33.15 -22.23
C TYR A 11 -17.28 32.22 -21.43
N ASN A 12 -17.16 32.38 -20.11
CA ASN A 12 -16.37 31.46 -19.28
C ASN A 12 -17.00 30.05 -19.27
N PHE A 13 -18.33 29.93 -19.22
CA PHE A 13 -19.01 28.64 -19.39
C PHE A 13 -18.83 28.04 -20.79
N LEU A 14 -18.80 28.86 -21.85
CA LEU A 14 -18.53 28.41 -23.22
C LEU A 14 -17.09 27.87 -23.37
N VAL A 15 -16.11 28.54 -22.76
CA VAL A 15 -14.71 28.06 -22.73
C VAL A 15 -14.58 26.77 -21.92
N ILE A 16 -15.29 26.63 -20.80
CA ILE A 16 -15.31 25.40 -20.00
C ILE A 16 -16.00 24.25 -20.77
N LEU A 17 -17.10 24.52 -21.49
CA LEU A 17 -17.76 23.52 -22.35
C LEU A 17 -16.90 23.10 -23.54
N LEU A 18 -16.18 24.03 -24.17
CA LEU A 18 -15.24 23.71 -25.26
C LEU A 18 -13.99 22.96 -24.77
N ALA A 19 -13.54 23.22 -23.53
CA ALA A 19 -12.46 22.46 -22.89
C ALA A 19 -12.91 21.07 -22.37
N ALA A 20 -14.19 20.90 -22.04
CA ALA A 20 -14.77 19.64 -21.58
C ALA A 20 -15.29 18.73 -22.71
N CYS A 21 -15.32 19.22 -23.96
CA CYS A 21 -15.69 18.42 -25.14
C CYS A 21 -14.46 17.84 -25.88
N LYS A 22 -13.74 16.95 -25.19
CA LYS A 22 -13.15 15.77 -25.85
C LYS A 22 -13.54 14.50 -25.11
N ASP A 23 -13.87 13.49 -25.91
CA ASP A 23 -14.09 12.10 -25.55
C ASP A 23 -15.32 11.76 -24.69
N THR A 24 -16.51 11.84 -25.32
CA THR A 24 -17.51 10.75 -25.19
C THR A 24 -18.17 10.44 -26.53
N HIS A 25 -17.95 9.23 -27.06
CA HIS A 25 -18.84 8.65 -28.07
C HIS A 25 -19.25 7.23 -27.67
N ARG A 26 -20.55 7.07 -27.39
CA ARG A 26 -21.19 5.76 -27.21
C ARG A 26 -21.38 5.08 -28.57
N SER A 27 -20.69 3.94 -28.74
CA SER A 27 -21.13 2.70 -29.39
C SER A 27 -22.06 2.71 -30.63
N LYS A 28 -21.62 1.92 -31.63
CA LYS A 28 -22.36 1.20 -32.70
C LYS A 28 -22.44 1.84 -34.10
N PRO A 29 -22.47 1.01 -35.16
CA PRO A 29 -21.38 1.06 -36.14
C PRO A 29 -21.76 1.66 -37.49
N SER A 30 -20.79 2.29 -38.15
CA SER A 30 -20.82 2.50 -39.60
C SER A 30 -19.48 2.11 -40.21
N ARG A 31 -19.55 1.55 -41.42
CA ARG A 31 -18.49 0.87 -42.18
C ARG A 31 -17.07 1.42 -41.98
N LEU A 32 -16.14 0.51 -41.70
CA LEU A 32 -14.70 0.69 -41.88
C LEU A 32 -14.41 1.30 -43.26
N LYS A 33 -14.01 2.57 -43.29
CA LYS A 33 -13.07 3.05 -44.31
C LYS A 33 -11.67 2.70 -43.83
N HIS A 34 -10.80 2.29 -44.75
CA HIS A 34 -9.41 1.96 -44.43
C HIS A 34 -8.66 3.22 -43.99
N ASP A 35 -8.26 3.25 -42.72
CA ASP A 35 -7.13 4.04 -42.25
C ASP A 35 -6.03 3.07 -41.79
N HIS A 36 -5.14 2.70 -42.72
CA HIS A 36 -3.85 2.12 -42.34
C HIS A 36 -2.97 3.23 -41.78
N ASN A 37 -2.78 3.27 -40.45
CA ASN A 37 -1.59 3.82 -39.78
C ASN A 37 -1.62 3.49 -38.27
N LEU A 38 -1.24 2.26 -37.92
CA LEU A 38 -0.85 1.87 -36.56
C LEU A 38 0.58 1.33 -36.56
N LEU A 39 1.51 2.20 -36.94
CA LEU A 39 2.94 2.08 -36.71
C LEU A 39 3.43 3.44 -36.17
N PRO A 40 4.37 3.48 -35.21
CA PRO A 40 5.08 4.72 -34.90
C PRO A 40 5.86 5.19 -36.15
N ASN A 41 5.78 6.48 -36.47
CA ASN A 41 6.43 7.07 -37.65
C ASN A 41 7.97 7.10 -37.53
N TYR A 42 8.64 5.97 -37.78
CA TYR A 42 10.09 5.87 -37.91
C TYR A 42 10.57 6.26 -39.32
N VAL A 43 10.50 7.55 -39.66
CA VAL A 43 11.01 8.05 -40.97
C VAL A 43 11.95 9.27 -40.84
N ASN A 44 11.95 10.01 -39.73
CA ASN A 44 12.73 11.26 -39.58
C ASN A 44 14.00 11.18 -38.71
N LEU A 45 14.58 9.98 -38.52
CA LEU A 45 15.87 9.80 -37.82
C LEU A 45 16.98 9.17 -38.67
N MET A 46 16.76 9.01 -39.98
CA MET A 46 17.78 8.59 -40.95
C MET A 46 17.94 9.66 -42.02
N ARG A 47 18.75 10.69 -41.73
CA ARG A 47 19.31 11.55 -42.79
C ARG A 47 20.66 12.15 -42.39
N ASP A 48 21.69 11.63 -43.05
CA ASP A 48 23.00 12.21 -43.35
C ASP A 48 23.69 13.10 -42.29
N ASP A 49 24.55 12.47 -41.47
CA ASP A 49 25.81 13.08 -41.02
C ASP A 49 27.00 12.39 -41.73
N GLN A 50 27.13 12.65 -43.02
CA GLN A 50 28.42 12.46 -43.71
C GLN A 50 29.38 13.58 -43.25
N ASN A 51 30.11 13.38 -42.15
CA ASN A 51 31.48 13.87 -41.96
C ASN A 51 32.05 13.52 -40.57
N GLY A 52 33.33 13.11 -40.52
CA GLY A 52 34.18 13.47 -39.38
C GLY A 52 34.56 12.41 -38.34
N GLN A 53 34.59 11.11 -38.63
CA GLN A 53 35.42 10.20 -37.82
C GLN A 53 36.91 10.43 -38.14
N LYS A 54 37.60 11.19 -37.28
CA LYS A 54 39.07 11.22 -37.25
C LYS A 54 39.59 9.94 -36.60
N ASN A 55 40.59 9.34 -37.24
CA ASN A 55 41.31 8.17 -36.76
C ASN A 55 41.97 8.41 -35.41
N GLU A 56 42.07 7.35 -34.59
CA GLU A 56 43.33 7.10 -33.86
C GLU A 56 43.60 5.59 -33.65
N ASN A 57 44.62 5.13 -34.36
CA ASN A 57 45.58 4.08 -34.01
C ASN A 57 45.08 2.68 -33.54
N ARG A 58 45.01 1.76 -34.51
CA ARG A 58 45.50 0.38 -34.34
C ARG A 58 46.49 0.03 -35.45
N GLY A 59 47.79 0.03 -35.13
CA GLY A 59 48.73 -0.90 -35.75
C GLY A 59 48.53 -2.31 -35.16
N ASP A 60 49.01 -3.40 -35.76
CA ASP A 60 49.87 -3.48 -36.93
C ASP A 60 49.53 -4.67 -37.84
N ASN A 61 49.98 -4.53 -39.08
CA ASN A 61 49.96 -5.48 -40.20
C ASN A 61 50.04 -6.99 -39.87
N ILE A 62 49.21 -7.78 -40.55
CA ILE A 62 49.68 -9.05 -41.16
C ILE A 62 49.33 -9.01 -42.65
N ASN A 63 50.37 -8.99 -43.48
CA ASN A 63 50.25 -8.95 -44.94
C ASN A 63 49.89 -10.33 -45.51
N ASN A 64 49.11 -10.30 -46.60
CA ASN A 64 48.76 -11.48 -47.39
C ASN A 64 49.87 -11.77 -48.42
N HIS A 65 50.53 -12.93 -48.35
CA HIS A 65 51.48 -13.34 -49.39
C HIS A 65 51.42 -14.85 -49.69
N ASN A 66 51.01 -15.13 -50.93
CA ASN A 66 50.97 -16.44 -51.55
C ASN A 66 52.37 -16.82 -52.07
N LYS A 67 52.84 -18.05 -51.83
CA LYS A 67 53.85 -18.70 -52.68
C LYS A 67 53.91 -20.21 -52.46
N ASN A 68 53.81 -20.96 -53.55
CA ASN A 68 54.03 -22.41 -53.59
C ASN A 68 55.51 -22.75 -53.35
N HIS A 69 55.80 -23.90 -52.74
CA HIS A 69 56.44 -25.03 -53.45
C HIS A 69 56.43 -26.33 -52.61
N ASN A 70 56.33 -27.46 -53.30
CA ASN A 70 56.48 -28.80 -52.73
C ASN A 70 57.96 -29.14 -52.44
N ASP A 71 58.21 -30.07 -51.52
CA ASP A 71 58.79 -31.37 -51.89
C ASP A 71 58.69 -32.41 -50.74
N GLN A 72 58.31 -33.65 -51.11
CA GLN A 72 58.85 -34.97 -50.70
C GLN A 72 59.31 -35.22 -49.23
N ASN A 73 59.16 -36.39 -48.59
CA ASN A 73 58.67 -37.75 -48.91
C ASN A 73 58.61 -38.55 -47.56
N ASN A 74 58.10 -39.78 -47.37
CA ASN A 74 57.49 -40.84 -48.20
C ASN A 74 56.67 -41.82 -47.30
N HIS A 75 56.01 -42.83 -47.90
CA HIS A 75 55.66 -44.17 -47.33
C HIS A 75 54.68 -44.28 -46.13
N ASN A 76 53.87 -45.34 -45.96
CA ASN A 76 53.24 -46.37 -46.82
C ASN A 76 52.28 -47.16 -45.88
N GLY A 77 51.10 -47.68 -46.22
CA GLY A 77 50.25 -47.62 -47.41
C GLY A 77 48.92 -48.37 -47.17
N ASN A 78 48.01 -48.32 -48.17
CA ASN A 78 47.03 -49.34 -48.64
C ASN A 78 46.27 -50.28 -47.63
N ASN A 79 45.02 -50.70 -47.81
CA ASN A 79 43.92 -50.52 -48.79
C ASN A 79 42.60 -51.03 -48.10
N ASP A 80 41.40 -51.18 -48.67
CA ASP A 80 40.86 -51.05 -50.04
C ASP A 80 39.35 -50.66 -50.02
N ASN A 81 38.71 -50.56 -51.18
CA ASN A 81 37.24 -50.53 -51.35
C ASN A 81 36.67 -51.95 -51.56
N SER A 82 35.40 -52.17 -51.16
CA SER A 82 34.51 -53.05 -51.94
C SER A 82 33.04 -52.65 -51.83
N ILE A 83 32.34 -52.79 -52.95
CA ILE A 83 30.89 -52.63 -53.09
C ILE A 83 30.33 -54.05 -53.22
N ASN A 84 29.31 -54.41 -52.43
CA ASN A 84 28.11 -55.06 -52.98
C ASN A 84 26.99 -55.23 -51.96
N SER A 85 25.77 -55.10 -52.49
CA SER A 85 24.51 -55.43 -51.84
C SER A 85 24.25 -56.94 -51.86
N GLU A 86 23.70 -57.49 -50.77
CA GLU A 86 22.72 -58.57 -50.90
C GLU A 86 21.67 -58.50 -49.77
N TYR A 87 20.44 -58.91 -50.10
CA TYR A 87 19.24 -58.68 -49.30
C TYR A 87 18.92 -59.87 -48.38
N LEU A 88 18.14 -59.59 -47.32
CA LEU A 88 17.29 -60.55 -46.58
C LEU A 88 17.96 -61.70 -45.79
N LYS A 89 18.04 -61.50 -44.47
CA LYS A 89 17.41 -62.42 -43.51
C LYS A 89 16.85 -61.64 -42.31
N THR A 90 15.53 -61.59 -42.21
CA THR A 90 14.78 -61.06 -41.06
C THR A 90 14.67 -62.10 -39.94
N SER A 91 14.29 -61.65 -38.75
CA SER A 91 14.29 -62.37 -37.45
C SER A 91 15.71 -62.67 -36.94
N HIS A 92 16.10 -62.26 -35.74
CA HIS A 92 15.28 -62.08 -34.53
C HIS A 92 15.40 -60.70 -33.89
N LEU A 93 14.34 -60.27 -33.18
CA LEU A 93 14.49 -59.23 -32.15
C LEU A 93 15.47 -59.72 -31.08
N GLN A 94 16.56 -59.00 -30.88
CA GLN A 94 17.22 -58.95 -29.58
C GLN A 94 17.04 -57.54 -29.02
N ASN A 95 16.12 -57.43 -28.04
CA ASN A 95 15.88 -56.23 -27.26
C ASN A 95 17.12 -55.93 -26.39
N SER A 96 18.13 -55.25 -26.94
CA SER A 96 19.05 -54.48 -26.11
C SER A 96 18.32 -53.24 -25.61
N SER A 97 17.85 -53.32 -24.35
CA SER A 97 17.24 -52.20 -23.64
C SER A 97 18.08 -50.94 -23.79
N ALA A 98 17.48 -49.84 -24.24
CA ALA A 98 18.10 -48.51 -24.26
C ALA A 98 18.23 -47.88 -22.85
N MET A 99 17.88 -48.65 -21.80
CA MET A 99 17.96 -48.28 -20.39
C MET A 99 18.92 -49.18 -19.61
N VAL A 100 19.82 -48.55 -18.86
CA VAL A 100 20.70 -49.15 -17.83
C VAL A 100 20.31 -48.60 -16.45
N HIS A 101 20.46 -49.40 -15.38
CA HIS A 101 20.21 -48.93 -14.01
C HIS A 101 21.43 -48.23 -13.39
N LEU A 102 21.16 -47.24 -12.53
CA LEU A 102 22.18 -46.36 -11.96
C LEU A 102 23.28 -47.11 -11.19
N ASN A 103 22.95 -48.24 -10.54
CA ASN A 103 23.88 -49.03 -9.74
C ASN A 103 24.97 -49.72 -10.57
N ASP A 104 24.70 -49.95 -11.86
CA ASP A 104 25.57 -50.72 -12.76
C ASP A 104 26.41 -49.82 -13.69
N HIS A 105 26.23 -48.50 -13.61
CA HIS A 105 26.91 -47.54 -14.49
C HIS A 105 28.28 -47.11 -13.92
N LYS A 106 29.37 -47.55 -14.56
CA LYS A 106 30.72 -47.05 -14.28
C LYS A 106 30.99 -45.76 -15.06
N ILE A 107 31.27 -44.68 -14.34
CA ILE A 107 31.66 -43.39 -14.92
C ILE A 107 33.02 -43.54 -15.61
N THR A 108 33.09 -43.13 -16.88
CA THR A 108 34.35 -43.08 -17.66
C THR A 108 34.42 -41.78 -18.45
N THR A 109 35.64 -41.33 -18.79
CA THR A 109 35.91 -40.03 -19.43
C THR A 109 35.64 -39.97 -20.93
N LYS A 110 34.95 -40.97 -21.50
CA LYS A 110 34.42 -40.94 -22.88
C LYS A 110 32.92 -41.25 -22.85
N PRO A 111 32.08 -40.56 -23.66
CA PRO A 111 30.63 -40.75 -23.61
C PRO A 111 30.23 -42.16 -24.07
N ALA A 112 29.44 -42.84 -23.24
CA ALA A 112 28.92 -44.19 -23.53
C ALA A 112 27.66 -44.13 -24.40
N ARG A 113 27.45 -45.16 -25.26
CA ARG A 113 26.33 -45.25 -26.22
C ARG A 113 24.99 -45.71 -25.60
N TYR A 114 24.60 -45.21 -24.43
CA TYR A 114 23.30 -45.52 -23.82
C TYR A 114 22.41 -44.28 -23.79
N SER A 115 21.23 -44.36 -24.38
CA SER A 115 20.35 -43.20 -24.59
C SER A 115 19.62 -42.74 -23.32
N TYR A 116 19.33 -43.66 -22.38
CA TYR A 116 18.59 -43.36 -21.15
C TYR A 116 19.11 -44.19 -19.96
N ILE A 117 19.01 -43.64 -18.74
CA ILE A 117 19.35 -44.34 -17.48
C ILE A 117 18.12 -44.33 -16.58
N GLN A 118 17.76 -45.49 -16.03
CA GLN A 118 16.52 -45.67 -15.25
C GLN A 118 16.79 -45.67 -13.74
N ARG A 119 16.11 -44.79 -12.99
CA ARG A 119 16.13 -44.75 -11.52
C ARG A 119 15.67 -46.09 -10.93
N SER A 120 16.43 -46.61 -9.96
CA SER A 120 16.04 -47.77 -9.15
C SER A 120 15.09 -47.35 -8.02
N LYS A 121 14.10 -48.19 -7.69
CA LYS A 121 13.19 -47.99 -6.54
C LYS A 121 13.87 -48.45 -5.25
N ILE A 122 14.63 -47.56 -4.59
CA ILE A 122 15.35 -47.90 -3.34
C ILE A 122 14.88 -47.09 -2.11
N TYR A 123 14.03 -46.07 -2.29
CA TYR A 123 13.58 -45.21 -1.18
C TYR A 123 12.09 -45.36 -0.87
N ALA A 124 11.74 -46.45 -0.19
CA ALA A 124 10.62 -46.43 0.75
C ALA A 124 11.11 -45.73 2.03
N LEU A 125 10.44 -44.65 2.46
CA LEU A 125 10.91 -43.85 3.59
C LEU A 125 10.75 -44.59 4.94
N ASN A 126 11.83 -44.63 5.71
CA ASN A 126 11.81 -44.86 7.15
C ASN A 126 11.93 -43.48 7.84
N PRO A 127 10.95 -43.03 8.65
CA PRO A 127 10.86 -41.63 9.05
C PRO A 127 11.72 -41.33 10.28
N ASN A 128 12.87 -40.66 10.10
CA ASN A 128 13.54 -39.93 11.18
C ASN A 128 14.49 -38.81 10.68
N ASN A 129 14.55 -37.72 11.45
CA ASN A 129 15.45 -36.55 11.37
C ASN A 129 15.40 -35.59 10.16
N LYS A 130 14.69 -34.46 10.38
CA LYS A 130 15.14 -33.05 10.25
C LYS A 130 15.81 -32.50 8.97
N ASN A 131 15.95 -33.26 7.87
CA ASN A 131 16.45 -32.74 6.58
C ASN A 131 15.40 -32.72 5.45
N ILE A 132 14.12 -33.00 5.78
CA ILE A 132 13.01 -33.11 4.80
C ILE A 132 12.82 -31.81 4.00
N GLU A 133 12.98 -30.65 4.62
CA GLU A 133 12.74 -29.35 3.98
C GLU A 133 13.76 -29.03 2.86
N LYS A 134 15.01 -29.51 3.00
CA LYS A 134 16.04 -29.36 1.96
C LYS A 134 15.81 -30.30 0.78
N ILE A 135 15.38 -31.53 1.07
CA ILE A 135 15.17 -32.58 0.06
C ILE A 135 13.88 -32.36 -0.73
N ASN A 136 12.82 -31.81 -0.14
CA ASN A 136 11.61 -31.41 -0.87
C ASN A 136 11.89 -30.28 -1.88
N ASN A 137 12.77 -29.33 -1.54
CA ASN A 137 13.15 -28.25 -2.47
C ASN A 137 13.95 -28.76 -3.68
N GLU A 138 14.75 -29.82 -3.53
CA GLU A 138 15.46 -30.46 -4.65
C GLU A 138 14.56 -31.42 -5.47
N LEU A 139 13.54 -32.03 -4.87
CA LEU A 139 12.65 -32.97 -5.57
C LEU A 139 11.47 -32.30 -6.31
N HIS A 140 11.12 -31.07 -5.98
CA HIS A 140 10.08 -30.31 -6.70
C HIS A 140 10.58 -29.56 -7.94
N THR A 141 11.87 -29.64 -8.29
CA THR A 141 12.37 -29.18 -9.59
C THR A 141 12.03 -30.20 -10.69
N VAL A 142 10.72 -30.28 -11.00
CA VAL A 142 10.30 -30.44 -12.41
C VAL A 142 11.05 -29.37 -13.21
N PRO A 143 11.55 -29.65 -14.43
CA PRO A 143 12.16 -28.63 -15.28
C PRO A 143 11.09 -27.62 -15.73
N ASN A 144 10.82 -26.69 -14.83
CA ASN A 144 10.18 -25.42 -15.08
C ASN A 144 10.94 -24.79 -16.24
N SER A 145 10.26 -24.48 -17.34
CA SER A 145 10.81 -23.73 -18.50
C SER A 145 11.09 -22.25 -18.18
N PHE A 146 11.29 -21.95 -16.90
CA PHE A 146 11.79 -20.69 -16.40
C PHE A 146 13.31 -20.70 -16.59
N VAL A 147 13.79 -19.87 -17.52
CA VAL A 147 15.17 -19.42 -17.50
C VAL A 147 15.34 -18.62 -16.20
N GLN A 148 15.82 -19.29 -15.14
CA GLN A 148 16.47 -18.58 -14.05
C GLN A 148 17.71 -17.94 -14.66
N TYR A 149 17.70 -16.61 -14.80
CA TYR A 149 18.95 -15.87 -14.82
C TYR A 149 19.71 -16.30 -13.55
N TYR A 150 20.92 -16.85 -13.73
CA TYR A 150 21.86 -16.87 -12.62
C TYR A 150 22.06 -15.41 -12.21
N VAL A 151 21.56 -15.06 -11.02
CA VAL A 151 21.65 -13.71 -10.47
C VAL A 151 23.10 -13.47 -10.05
N TYR A 152 23.95 -13.20 -11.04
CA TYR A 152 25.35 -12.78 -10.87
C TYR A 152 25.42 -11.30 -10.48
N THR A 153 24.61 -10.92 -9.50
CA THR A 153 24.61 -9.60 -8.89
C THR A 153 24.48 -9.76 -7.39
N ASN A 154 25.60 -9.59 -6.67
CA ASN A 154 25.54 -9.12 -5.29
C ASN A 154 24.98 -7.69 -5.32
N LEU A 155 23.67 -7.55 -5.52
CA LEU A 155 23.00 -6.28 -5.32
C LEU A 155 23.20 -5.91 -3.85
N ASN A 156 23.91 -4.81 -3.63
CA ASN A 156 24.09 -4.17 -2.33
C ASN A 156 22.72 -4.15 -1.60
N ASP A 157 22.66 -4.61 -0.34
CA ASP A 157 21.43 -4.67 0.47
C ASP A 157 20.64 -3.35 0.44
N THR A 158 21.36 -2.24 0.29
CA THR A 158 20.83 -0.90 0.08
C THR A 158 19.95 -0.80 -1.17
N VAL A 159 20.45 -1.23 -2.33
CA VAL A 159 19.70 -1.24 -3.60
C VAL A 159 18.50 -2.19 -3.49
N TYR A 160 18.68 -3.35 -2.85
CA TYR A 160 17.58 -4.29 -2.62
C TYR A 160 16.44 -3.67 -1.78
N LYS A 161 16.73 -2.83 -0.78
CA LYS A 161 15.70 -2.12 0.02
C LYS A 161 15.04 -0.97 -0.74
N MET A 162 15.74 -0.34 -1.69
CA MET A 162 15.24 0.77 -2.50
C MET A 162 14.57 0.35 -3.82
N ARG A 163 14.46 -0.97 -4.07
CA ARG A 163 13.96 -1.55 -5.33
C ARG A 163 12.52 -1.17 -5.74
N TYR A 164 11.74 -0.57 -4.83
CA TYR A 164 10.40 -0.03 -5.11
C TYR A 164 10.41 1.30 -5.88
N ILE A 165 11.57 1.95 -6.00
CA ILE A 165 11.71 3.19 -6.77
C ILE A 165 11.76 2.87 -8.26
N SER A 166 10.86 3.51 -9.01
CA SER A 166 10.82 3.49 -10.46
C SER A 166 10.41 4.87 -11.00
N ILE A 167 10.69 5.10 -12.27
CA ILE A 167 10.25 6.27 -13.03
C ILE A 167 9.43 5.83 -14.25
N PHE A 168 8.84 6.80 -14.94
CA PHE A 168 8.30 6.60 -16.29
C PHE A 168 9.26 7.22 -17.30
N ASP A 169 9.48 6.54 -18.42
CA ASP A 169 10.18 7.12 -19.57
C ASP A 169 9.23 7.96 -20.45
N GLU A 170 9.79 8.55 -21.52
CA GLU A 170 9.06 9.37 -22.50
C GLU A 170 7.91 8.61 -23.21
N TYR A 171 7.90 7.28 -23.14
CA TYR A 171 6.90 6.39 -23.73
C TYR A 171 5.98 5.74 -22.68
N ASN A 172 6.01 6.23 -21.43
CA ASN A 172 5.25 5.69 -20.31
C ASN A 172 5.57 4.21 -19.99
N ASN A 173 6.79 3.75 -20.29
CA ASN A 173 7.34 2.49 -19.75
C ASN A 173 7.87 2.73 -18.34
N ILE A 174 7.84 1.70 -17.51
CA ILE A 174 8.37 1.75 -16.14
C ILE A 174 9.84 1.33 -16.17
N VAL A 175 10.74 2.25 -15.79
CA VAL A 175 12.17 1.97 -15.54
C VAL A 175 12.35 1.81 -14.04
N SER A 176 12.85 0.67 -13.61
CA SER A 176 12.83 0.21 -12.22
C SER A 176 14.22 -0.09 -11.68
N LEU A 177 14.40 0.02 -10.36
CA LEU A 177 15.57 -0.53 -9.66
C LEU A 177 15.42 -2.04 -9.34
N HIS A 178 14.24 -2.62 -9.54
CA HIS A 178 14.03 -4.05 -9.40
C HIS A 178 14.24 -4.79 -10.73
N LEU A 179 14.94 -5.93 -10.68
CA LEU A 179 15.18 -6.81 -11.82
C LEU A 179 13.88 -7.18 -12.55
N PRO A 180 13.86 -7.26 -13.89
CA PRO A 180 14.98 -7.06 -14.82
C PRO A 180 15.19 -5.59 -15.24
N TYR A 181 14.86 -4.61 -14.38
CA TYR A 181 14.96 -3.16 -14.55
C TYR A 181 14.03 -2.55 -15.62
N HIS A 182 13.73 -3.26 -16.70
CA HIS A 182 12.85 -2.80 -17.77
C HIS A 182 12.05 -3.95 -18.42
N ALA A 183 10.79 -3.69 -18.77
CA ALA A 183 9.89 -4.70 -19.33
C ALA A 183 10.35 -5.30 -20.68
N ARG A 184 11.20 -4.57 -21.44
CA ARG A 184 11.73 -5.05 -22.72
C ARG A 184 12.58 -6.32 -22.59
N VAL A 185 13.25 -6.55 -21.45
CA VAL A 185 13.99 -7.80 -21.20
C VAL A 185 13.04 -9.00 -21.25
N ASN A 186 11.92 -8.95 -20.52
CA ASN A 186 10.93 -10.02 -20.51
C ASN A 186 10.26 -10.21 -21.89
N TYR A 187 10.02 -9.11 -22.63
CA TYR A 187 9.50 -9.18 -24.00
C TYR A 187 10.46 -9.94 -24.93
N LEU A 188 11.74 -9.59 -24.95
CA LEU A 188 12.73 -10.28 -25.79
C LEU A 188 12.94 -11.75 -25.36
N MET A 189 12.85 -12.03 -24.06
CA MET A 189 12.86 -13.41 -23.55
C MET A 189 11.62 -14.22 -24.01
N GLU A 190 10.43 -13.63 -24.08
CA GLU A 190 9.26 -14.30 -24.65
C GLU A 190 9.42 -14.53 -26.17
N ILE A 191 9.95 -13.57 -26.94
CA ILE A 191 10.27 -13.78 -28.37
C ILE A 191 11.30 -14.90 -28.55
N LYS A 192 12.34 -14.97 -27.71
CA LYS A 192 13.26 -16.13 -27.67
C LYS A 192 12.51 -17.44 -27.42
N ASN A 193 11.66 -17.49 -26.39
CA ASN A 193 10.91 -18.70 -26.05
C ASN A 193 10.01 -19.17 -27.21
N TYR A 194 9.41 -18.25 -27.95
CA TYR A 194 8.58 -18.57 -29.12
C TYR A 194 9.45 -19.07 -30.29
N SER A 195 10.63 -18.47 -30.47
CA SER A 195 11.55 -18.76 -31.58
C SER A 195 12.26 -20.11 -31.44
N VAL A 196 12.55 -20.59 -30.22
CA VAL A 196 13.17 -21.92 -30.00
C VAL A 196 12.31 -23.07 -30.55
N ALA A 197 10.99 -22.88 -30.69
CA ALA A 197 10.09 -23.86 -31.28
C ALA A 197 10.29 -24.04 -32.81
N TYR A 198 10.86 -23.06 -33.49
CA TYR A 198 11.21 -23.10 -34.91
C TYR A 198 12.67 -23.56 -35.07
N ARG A 199 12.89 -24.69 -35.76
CA ARG A 199 14.23 -25.30 -35.89
C ARG A 199 15.21 -24.37 -36.62
N GLU A 200 14.70 -23.67 -37.61
CA GLU A 200 15.41 -22.67 -38.41
C GLU A 200 15.90 -21.47 -37.58
N LEU A 201 15.16 -21.07 -36.53
CA LEU A 201 15.54 -19.97 -35.64
C LEU A 201 16.45 -20.42 -34.49
N GLN A 202 16.68 -21.73 -34.27
CA GLN A 202 17.50 -22.19 -33.13
C GLN A 202 18.94 -21.68 -33.20
N SER A 203 19.53 -21.61 -34.40
CA SER A 203 20.86 -21.00 -34.59
C SER A 203 20.83 -19.49 -34.28
N ASP A 204 19.80 -18.79 -34.73
CA ASP A 204 19.64 -17.34 -34.53
C ASP A 204 19.40 -16.99 -33.06
N VAL A 205 18.69 -17.84 -32.30
CA VAL A 205 18.49 -17.66 -30.86
C VAL A 205 19.82 -17.65 -30.10
N TYR A 206 20.69 -18.63 -30.37
CA TYR A 206 21.99 -18.71 -29.67
C TYR A 206 23.00 -17.67 -30.15
N SER A 207 22.99 -17.32 -31.44
CA SER A 207 23.99 -16.43 -32.04
C SER A 207 23.61 -14.95 -32.00
N TYR A 208 22.32 -14.60 -31.98
CA TYR A 208 21.84 -13.22 -31.99
C TYR A 208 20.95 -12.88 -30.79
N TYR A 209 19.97 -13.71 -30.43
CA TYR A 209 18.97 -13.30 -29.42
C TYR A 209 19.61 -13.20 -28.04
N ASP A 210 20.35 -14.21 -27.60
CA ASP A 210 20.99 -14.20 -26.28
C ASP A 210 21.97 -13.04 -26.10
N PRO A 211 22.86 -12.72 -27.07
CA PRO A 211 23.68 -11.52 -27.02
C PRO A 211 22.88 -10.20 -26.98
N GLN A 212 21.77 -10.07 -27.70
CA GLN A 212 20.94 -8.86 -27.66
C GLN A 212 20.16 -8.73 -26.34
N ILE A 213 19.61 -9.84 -25.80
CA ILE A 213 18.91 -9.86 -24.51
C ILE A 213 19.87 -9.47 -23.38
N ASP A 214 21.08 -10.06 -23.37
CA ASP A 214 22.15 -9.72 -22.43
C ASP A 214 22.60 -8.25 -22.55
N LYS A 215 22.72 -7.73 -23.78
CA LYS A 215 23.02 -6.31 -24.02
C LYS A 215 21.93 -5.39 -23.44
N VAL A 216 20.64 -5.69 -23.68
CA VAL A 216 19.51 -4.91 -23.15
C VAL A 216 19.43 -4.99 -21.64
N PHE A 217 19.66 -6.17 -21.06
CA PHE A 217 19.73 -6.36 -19.61
C PHE A 217 20.85 -5.50 -18.99
N LYS A 218 22.08 -5.60 -19.51
CA LYS A 218 23.24 -4.82 -19.04
C LYS A 218 23.06 -3.32 -19.22
N VAL A 219 22.40 -2.89 -20.29
CA VAL A 219 22.00 -1.49 -20.50
C VAL A 219 21.04 -1.01 -19.42
N ALA A 220 20.01 -1.80 -19.11
CA ALA A 220 19.03 -1.42 -18.08
C ALA A 220 19.64 -1.47 -16.66
N GLU A 221 20.50 -2.44 -16.39
CA GLU A 221 21.30 -2.56 -15.16
C GLU A 221 22.26 -1.38 -14.96
N LYS A 222 22.95 -0.95 -16.02
CA LYS A 222 23.88 0.18 -15.98
C LYS A 222 23.21 1.47 -15.47
N ASN A 223 21.92 1.67 -15.75
CA ASN A 223 21.17 2.82 -15.23
C ASN A 223 21.11 2.78 -13.68
N ALA A 224 20.93 1.61 -13.07
CA ALA A 224 20.96 1.44 -11.62
C ALA A 224 22.39 1.60 -11.05
N ILE A 225 23.40 1.04 -11.71
CA ILE A 225 24.82 1.14 -11.30
C ILE A 225 25.31 2.60 -11.30
N VAL A 226 25.06 3.36 -12.38
CA VAL A 226 25.49 4.77 -12.47
C VAL A 226 24.81 5.63 -11.40
N CYS A 227 23.57 5.28 -11.03
CA CYS A 227 22.83 6.00 -10.00
C CYS A 227 23.07 5.52 -8.56
N GLU A 228 23.97 4.54 -8.32
CA GLU A 228 24.16 3.92 -6.99
C GLU A 228 24.42 4.94 -5.87
N LYS A 229 25.22 5.99 -6.14
CA LYS A 229 25.47 7.07 -5.18
C LYS A 229 24.18 7.74 -4.70
N TYR A 230 23.21 7.97 -5.59
CA TYR A 230 21.93 8.58 -5.25
C TYR A 230 21.04 7.60 -4.48
N ILE A 231 21.05 6.31 -4.85
CA ILE A 231 20.34 5.23 -4.13
C ILE A 231 20.86 5.13 -2.68
N ASN A 232 22.19 5.07 -2.50
CA ASN A 232 22.83 4.97 -1.19
C ASN A 232 22.56 6.20 -0.31
N ASN A 233 22.62 7.41 -0.88
CA ASN A 233 22.28 8.65 -0.16
C ASN A 233 20.82 8.65 0.30
N LEU A 234 19.89 8.34 -0.61
CA LEU A 234 18.46 8.32 -0.32
C LEU A 234 18.12 7.27 0.74
N TYR A 235 18.64 6.04 0.63
CA TYR A 235 18.47 4.99 1.62
C TYR A 235 18.94 5.42 3.02
N ASN A 236 20.10 6.04 3.12
CA ASN A 236 20.62 6.55 4.39
C ASN A 236 19.68 7.59 4.98
N THR A 237 19.11 8.49 4.17
CA THR A 237 18.17 9.51 4.64
C THR A 237 16.82 8.90 5.04
N VAL A 238 16.25 7.98 4.25
CA VAL A 238 15.04 7.22 4.62
C VAL A 238 15.25 6.49 5.95
N THR A 239 16.36 5.78 6.11
CA THR A 239 16.67 5.02 7.34
C THR A 239 16.70 5.92 8.59
N ARG A 240 17.24 7.14 8.47
CA ARG A 240 17.25 8.13 9.56
C ARG A 240 15.86 8.72 9.82
N LEU A 241 15.10 9.03 8.77
CA LEU A 241 13.75 9.55 8.86
C LEU A 241 12.76 8.55 9.47
N GLU A 242 12.94 7.24 9.27
CA GLU A 242 12.12 6.17 9.87
C GLU A 242 12.48 5.86 11.34
N ASN A 243 13.69 6.22 11.79
CA ASN A 243 14.22 5.84 13.11
C ASN A 243 14.88 7.01 13.87
N PRO A 244 14.23 8.19 14.00
CA PRO A 244 14.87 9.40 14.53
C PRO A 244 15.45 9.25 15.94
N GLU A 245 14.86 8.40 16.78
CA GLU A 245 15.36 8.07 18.13
C GLU A 245 16.75 7.43 18.11
N GLN A 246 17.00 6.51 17.17
CA GLN A 246 18.29 5.81 17.06
C GLN A 246 19.41 6.77 16.64
N PHE A 247 19.07 7.76 15.81
CA PHE A 247 20.02 8.75 15.28
C PHE A 247 20.08 10.06 16.11
N LYS A 248 19.38 10.12 17.26
CA LYS A 248 19.33 11.28 18.17
C LYS A 248 18.98 12.60 17.46
N ASN A 249 18.09 12.53 16.47
CA ASN A 249 17.78 13.67 15.62
C ASN A 249 16.93 14.72 16.37
N ASN A 250 17.12 16.01 16.07
CA ASN A 250 16.29 17.10 16.60
C ASN A 250 15.24 17.57 15.58
N ARG A 251 14.20 18.30 15.99
CA ARG A 251 13.01 18.52 15.15
C ARG A 251 13.27 19.45 13.96
N ASP A 252 14.15 20.43 14.17
CA ASP A 252 14.59 21.35 13.12
C ASP A 252 15.46 20.65 12.09
N ASN A 253 16.29 19.69 12.52
CA ASN A 253 17.08 18.85 11.63
C ASN A 253 16.20 17.82 10.91
N TYR A 254 15.22 17.21 11.57
CA TYR A 254 14.22 16.32 10.93
C TYR A 254 13.51 17.03 9.77
N SER A 255 13.07 18.27 9.99
CA SER A 255 12.45 19.11 8.95
C SER A 255 13.39 19.45 7.78
N LYS A 256 14.72 19.51 8.01
CA LYS A 256 15.72 19.64 6.94
C LYS A 256 15.94 18.32 6.21
N GLU A 257 15.96 17.20 6.93
CA GLU A 257 16.13 15.86 6.34
C GLU A 257 14.95 15.47 5.43
N ILE A 258 13.71 15.87 5.73
CA ILE A 258 12.58 15.70 4.80
C ILE A 258 12.82 16.42 3.48
N LYS A 259 13.33 17.66 3.51
CA LYS A 259 13.62 18.45 2.30
C LYS A 259 14.78 17.85 1.51
N GLU A 260 15.81 17.36 2.20
CA GLU A 260 16.94 16.68 1.57
C GLU A 260 16.52 15.32 0.98
N TYR A 261 15.63 14.57 1.64
CA TYR A 261 14.99 13.36 1.10
C TYR A 261 14.27 13.65 -0.23
N GLN A 262 13.43 14.70 -0.28
CA GLN A 262 12.70 15.09 -1.50
C GLN A 262 13.67 15.40 -2.64
N LYS A 263 14.73 16.18 -2.36
CA LYS A 263 15.78 16.52 -3.33
C LYS A 263 16.57 15.29 -3.79
N GLN A 264 16.89 14.36 -2.90
CA GLN A 264 17.60 13.12 -3.21
C GLN A 264 16.76 12.17 -4.05
N LEU A 265 15.44 12.09 -3.79
CA LEU A 265 14.50 11.31 -4.59
C LEU A 265 14.41 11.89 -6.02
N THR A 266 14.25 13.20 -6.16
CA THR A 266 14.27 13.87 -7.48
C THR A 266 15.60 13.62 -8.21
N SER A 267 16.73 13.78 -7.52
CA SER A 267 18.06 13.54 -8.12
C SER A 267 18.26 12.09 -8.60
N LEU A 268 17.66 11.12 -7.90
CA LEU A 268 17.64 9.72 -8.32
C LEU A 268 16.73 9.50 -9.53
N HIS A 269 15.54 10.11 -9.55
CA HIS A 269 14.64 10.06 -10.71
C HIS A 269 15.28 10.66 -11.97
N ASP A 270 15.87 11.84 -11.86
CA ASP A 270 16.59 12.51 -12.96
C ASP A 270 17.76 11.64 -13.47
N CYS A 271 18.54 11.06 -12.56
CA CYS A 271 19.64 10.16 -12.90
C CYS A 271 19.16 8.93 -13.67
N LEU A 272 18.08 8.28 -13.23
CA LEU A 272 17.50 7.12 -13.91
C LEU A 272 16.96 7.49 -15.30
N PHE A 273 16.31 8.65 -15.42
CA PHE A 273 15.71 9.12 -16.66
C PHE A 273 16.76 9.43 -17.72
N GLU A 274 17.78 10.22 -17.38
CA GLU A 274 18.85 10.59 -18.30
C GLU A 274 19.67 9.39 -18.77
N ASN A 275 20.03 8.47 -17.87
CA ASN A 275 20.76 7.26 -18.25
C ASN A 275 19.91 6.33 -19.13
N HIS A 276 18.62 6.13 -18.80
CA HIS A 276 17.72 5.34 -19.65
C HIS A 276 17.60 5.95 -21.05
N ARG A 277 17.36 7.27 -21.15
CA ARG A 277 17.25 7.97 -22.44
C ARG A 277 18.50 7.84 -23.29
N GLN A 278 19.69 8.00 -22.71
CA GLN A 278 20.97 7.86 -23.44
C GLN A 278 21.19 6.45 -23.98
N ASN A 279 20.77 5.42 -23.24
CA ASN A 279 20.98 4.03 -23.62
C ASN A 279 19.77 3.41 -24.38
N TYR A 280 18.62 4.11 -24.50
CA TYR A 280 17.39 3.59 -25.11
C TYR A 280 17.57 3.11 -26.56
N LYS A 281 18.48 3.75 -27.31
CA LYS A 281 18.85 3.34 -28.67
C LYS A 281 19.33 1.89 -28.77
N ASP A 282 20.00 1.37 -27.74
CA ASP A 282 20.50 -0.01 -27.72
C ASP A 282 19.37 -1.02 -27.48
N ILE A 283 18.29 -0.59 -26.80
CA ILE A 283 17.05 -1.36 -26.65
C ILE A 283 16.31 -1.45 -27.99
N ILE A 284 16.14 -0.31 -28.68
CA ILE A 284 15.51 -0.27 -30.01
C ILE A 284 16.31 -1.10 -31.03
N TYR A 285 17.65 -1.05 -31.00
CA TYR A 285 18.50 -1.86 -31.88
C TYR A 285 18.27 -3.37 -31.67
N ALA A 286 18.16 -3.82 -30.41
CA ALA A 286 17.88 -5.21 -30.09
C ALA A 286 16.49 -5.65 -30.57
N ASP A 287 15.47 -4.82 -30.33
CA ASP A 287 14.10 -5.03 -30.81
C ASP A 287 14.05 -5.20 -32.34
N THR A 288 14.72 -4.32 -33.10
CA THR A 288 14.78 -4.40 -34.58
C THR A 288 15.53 -5.65 -35.04
N THR A 289 16.70 -5.95 -34.47
CA THR A 289 17.52 -7.12 -34.86
C THR A 289 16.75 -8.42 -34.68
N ILE A 290 16.02 -8.55 -33.56
CA ILE A 290 15.21 -9.74 -33.27
C ILE A 290 13.97 -9.78 -34.18
N PHE A 291 13.29 -8.66 -34.44
CA PHE A 291 12.17 -8.63 -35.40
C PHE A 291 12.55 -9.06 -36.82
N ASP A 292 13.70 -8.60 -37.32
CA ASP A 292 14.17 -8.93 -38.67
C ASP A 292 14.47 -10.42 -38.82
N SER A 293 15.07 -11.04 -37.79
CA SER A 293 15.34 -12.49 -37.78
C SER A 293 14.08 -13.36 -37.88
N LEU A 294 12.90 -12.88 -37.45
CA LEU A 294 11.64 -13.61 -37.63
C LEU A 294 11.25 -13.76 -39.11
N GLN A 295 11.93 -13.09 -40.05
CA GLN A 295 11.79 -13.36 -41.49
C GLN A 295 12.25 -14.78 -41.87
N ASN A 296 13.17 -15.37 -41.09
CA ASN A 296 13.73 -16.69 -41.33
C ASN A 296 12.75 -17.83 -41.00
N ILE A 297 11.60 -17.55 -40.35
CA ILE A 297 10.53 -18.53 -40.13
C ILE A 297 10.16 -19.20 -41.45
N TYR A 298 10.17 -20.54 -41.46
CA TYR A 298 9.78 -21.32 -42.63
C TYR A 298 8.27 -21.32 -42.81
N CYS A 299 7.84 -20.96 -44.02
CA CYS A 299 6.45 -21.03 -44.45
C CYS A 299 6.39 -21.72 -45.82
N TYR A 300 5.28 -22.40 -46.12
CA TYR A 300 5.11 -23.08 -47.40
C TYR A 300 5.05 -22.08 -48.57
N SER A 301 4.44 -20.92 -48.33
CA SER A 301 4.59 -19.70 -49.11
C SER A 301 4.50 -18.49 -48.17
N GLU A 302 4.89 -17.30 -48.62
CA GLU A 302 4.82 -16.07 -47.79
C GLU A 302 3.39 -15.76 -47.30
N ASP A 303 2.35 -16.16 -48.04
CA ASP A 303 0.94 -16.04 -47.62
C ASP A 303 0.40 -17.24 -46.82
N LYS A 304 1.22 -18.29 -46.58
CA LYS A 304 0.80 -19.57 -45.96
C LYS A 304 1.82 -20.07 -44.93
N CYS A 305 1.90 -19.34 -43.81
CA CYS A 305 2.59 -19.75 -42.59
C CYS A 305 1.63 -20.47 -41.66
N LEU A 306 2.03 -21.63 -41.11
CA LEU A 306 1.24 -22.37 -40.14
C LEU A 306 1.19 -21.64 -38.79
N SER A 307 -0.01 -21.32 -38.32
CA SER A 307 -0.23 -20.56 -37.07
C SER A 307 -0.30 -21.41 -35.80
N GLN A 308 -0.07 -22.73 -35.89
CA GLN A 308 -0.24 -23.65 -34.76
C GLN A 308 0.64 -23.28 -33.56
N LEU A 309 1.95 -23.08 -33.78
CA LEU A 309 2.88 -22.70 -32.71
C LEU A 309 2.52 -21.35 -32.09
N TYR A 310 1.95 -20.42 -32.86
CA TYR A 310 1.48 -19.15 -32.33
C TYR A 310 0.28 -19.35 -31.37
N ARG A 311 -0.69 -20.18 -31.75
CA ARG A 311 -1.82 -20.54 -30.88
C ARG A 311 -1.38 -21.25 -29.61
N ASP A 312 -0.37 -22.11 -29.68
CA ASP A 312 0.18 -22.80 -28.52
C ASP A 312 0.82 -21.80 -27.52
N MET A 313 1.59 -20.82 -28.02
CA MET A 313 2.19 -19.75 -27.20
C MET A 313 1.14 -18.78 -26.63
N LEU A 314 0.08 -18.49 -27.39
CA LEU A 314 -1.07 -17.71 -26.93
C LEU A 314 -1.82 -18.43 -25.79
N GLY A 315 -2.04 -19.75 -25.92
CA GLY A 315 -2.62 -20.59 -24.87
C GLY A 315 -1.78 -20.64 -23.59
N LEU A 316 -0.44 -20.71 -23.72
CA LEU A 316 0.47 -20.61 -22.57
C LEU A 316 0.40 -19.24 -21.88
N SER A 317 0.32 -18.16 -22.66
CA SER A 317 0.20 -16.79 -22.13
C SER A 317 -1.14 -16.58 -21.41
N MET A 318 -2.23 -17.07 -21.98
CA MET A 318 -3.55 -17.13 -21.35
C MET A 318 -3.55 -17.93 -20.05
N LYS A 319 -2.82 -19.06 -20.00
CA LYS A 319 -2.67 -19.84 -18.76
C LYS A 319 -1.97 -19.03 -17.67
N LYS A 320 -0.86 -18.34 -17.98
CA LYS A 320 -0.14 -17.44 -17.04
C LYS A 320 -1.09 -16.36 -16.47
N ILE A 321 -1.90 -15.73 -17.32
CA ILE A 321 -2.89 -14.70 -16.94
C ILE A 321 -3.97 -15.28 -16.03
N ASN A 322 -4.59 -16.40 -16.43
CA ASN A 322 -5.65 -17.05 -15.66
C ASN A 322 -5.16 -17.51 -14.27
N GLU A 323 -3.94 -18.04 -14.16
CA GLU A 323 -3.34 -18.41 -12.88
C GLU A 323 -3.13 -17.21 -11.95
N TYR A 324 -2.74 -16.05 -12.50
CA TYR A 324 -2.58 -14.82 -11.72
C TYR A 324 -3.92 -14.29 -11.22
N GLU A 325 -4.93 -14.22 -12.10
CA GLU A 325 -6.26 -13.70 -11.74
C GLU A 325 -7.01 -14.60 -10.76
N GLN A 326 -6.84 -15.92 -10.85
CA GLN A 326 -7.35 -16.87 -9.86
C GLN A 326 -6.72 -16.66 -8.47
N LYS A 327 -5.41 -16.39 -8.43
CA LYS A 327 -4.68 -16.11 -7.18
C LYS A 327 -5.00 -14.73 -6.62
N LYS A 328 -5.22 -13.72 -7.47
CA LYS A 328 -5.28 -12.30 -7.08
C LYS A 328 -6.67 -11.69 -7.26
N LYS A 329 -7.65 -12.22 -6.51
CA LYS A 329 -9.00 -11.65 -6.42
C LYS A 329 -9.04 -10.36 -5.59
N ASN A 330 -8.57 -9.24 -6.16
CA ASN A 330 -8.90 -7.85 -5.81
C ASN A 330 -8.79 -7.34 -4.34
N GLU A 331 -8.28 -8.11 -3.37
CA GLU A 331 -8.31 -7.70 -1.95
C GLU A 331 -7.04 -6.95 -1.48
N ASP A 332 -5.84 -7.34 -1.93
CA ASP A 332 -4.58 -6.84 -1.33
C ASP A 332 -4.32 -5.34 -1.54
N ILE A 333 -4.46 -4.80 -2.76
CA ILE A 333 -4.21 -3.37 -3.02
C ILE A 333 -5.27 -2.49 -2.34
N ASN A 334 -6.53 -2.94 -2.30
CA ASN A 334 -7.59 -2.22 -1.60
C ASN A 334 -7.37 -2.19 -0.09
N LYS A 335 -6.85 -3.28 0.48
CA LYS A 335 -6.41 -3.32 1.89
C LYS A 335 -5.27 -2.34 2.17
N ILE A 336 -4.27 -2.26 1.29
CA ILE A 336 -3.15 -1.29 1.39
C ILE A 336 -3.67 0.15 1.37
N ILE A 337 -4.59 0.48 0.44
CA ILE A 337 -5.23 1.81 0.35
C ILE A 337 -6.03 2.13 1.63
N ASN A 338 -6.85 1.19 2.11
CA ASN A 338 -7.64 1.38 3.33
C ASN A 338 -6.76 1.62 4.58
N ILE A 339 -5.60 0.97 4.67
CA ILE A 339 -4.61 1.19 5.75
C ILE A 339 -4.02 2.59 5.65
N HIS A 340 -3.61 3.03 4.45
CA HIS A 340 -3.12 4.39 4.21
C HIS A 340 -4.16 5.45 4.59
N ASP A 341 -5.39 5.33 4.09
CA ASP A 341 -6.44 6.33 4.30
C ASP A 341 -6.87 6.40 5.77
N THR A 342 -6.89 5.25 6.46
CA THR A 342 -7.08 5.19 7.92
C THR A 342 -5.92 5.87 8.65
N ALA A 343 -4.68 5.63 8.24
CA ALA A 343 -3.50 6.26 8.86
C ALA A 343 -3.50 7.79 8.70
N VAL A 344 -3.88 8.29 7.52
CA VAL A 344 -4.05 9.74 7.27
C VAL A 344 -5.11 10.33 8.19
N ASP A 345 -6.28 9.70 8.34
CA ASP A 345 -7.34 10.21 9.22
C ASP A 345 -6.93 10.20 10.71
N VAL A 346 -6.32 9.09 11.15
CA VAL A 346 -5.90 8.88 12.55
C VAL A 346 -4.76 9.84 12.93
N MET A 347 -3.74 10.02 12.07
CA MET A 347 -2.67 11.00 12.34
C MET A 347 -3.19 12.45 12.34
N ARG A 348 -4.08 12.80 11.40
CA ARG A 348 -4.75 14.12 11.36
C ARG A 348 -5.54 14.40 12.64
N LYS A 349 -6.16 13.39 13.24
CA LYS A 349 -6.86 13.48 14.53
C LYS A 349 -5.90 13.53 15.72
N ILE A 350 -4.88 12.68 15.78
CA ILE A 350 -3.82 12.72 16.81
C ILE A 350 -3.19 14.11 16.90
N LYS A 351 -2.84 14.73 15.76
CA LYS A 351 -2.26 16.08 15.70
C LYS A 351 -3.20 17.22 16.16
N ARG A 352 -4.49 16.95 16.35
CA ARG A 352 -5.47 17.89 16.93
C ARG A 352 -5.64 17.68 18.44
N GLU A 353 -5.47 16.45 18.92
CA GLU A 353 -5.72 16.09 20.32
C GLU A 353 -4.47 16.13 21.20
N LEU A 354 -3.33 15.76 20.63
CA LEU A 354 -2.04 15.65 21.30
C LEU A 354 -1.11 16.81 20.91
N LYS A 355 -0.01 16.97 21.66
CA LYS A 355 1.02 17.94 21.32
C LYS A 355 1.83 17.42 20.11
N PRO A 356 2.31 18.30 19.21
CA PRO A 356 3.18 17.88 18.11
C PRO A 356 4.43 17.15 18.64
N SER A 357 4.71 15.96 18.10
CA SER A 357 5.81 15.10 18.52
C SER A 357 6.60 14.55 17.31
N PHE A 358 7.83 14.10 17.54
CA PHE A 358 8.64 13.42 16.52
C PHE A 358 7.92 12.22 15.91
N ASP A 359 7.23 11.43 16.73
CA ASP A 359 6.47 10.28 16.26
C ASP A 359 5.36 10.70 15.29
N SER A 360 4.72 11.84 15.53
CA SER A 360 3.69 12.38 14.62
C SER A 360 4.27 12.90 13.30
N ASP A 361 5.50 13.40 13.30
CA ASP A 361 6.20 13.81 12.07
C ASP A 361 6.76 12.58 11.32
N THR A 362 7.16 11.54 12.05
CA THR A 362 7.65 10.25 11.53
C THR A 362 6.53 9.44 10.88
N ALA A 363 5.34 9.43 11.49
CA ALA A 363 4.17 8.79 10.92
C ALA A 363 3.79 9.41 9.57
N ASP A 364 3.79 10.74 9.45
CA ASP A 364 3.53 11.42 8.16
C ASP A 364 4.56 11.02 7.08
N PHE A 365 5.84 10.91 7.43
CA PHE A 365 6.88 10.46 6.50
C PHE A 365 6.61 9.03 6.00
N VAL A 366 6.34 8.09 6.91
CA VAL A 366 6.04 6.67 6.57
C VAL A 366 4.73 6.54 5.80
N ILE A 367 3.72 7.35 6.09
CA ILE A 367 2.47 7.43 5.31
C ILE A 367 2.77 7.94 3.89
N GLY A 368 3.66 8.92 3.73
CA GLY A 368 4.13 9.40 2.43
C GLY A 368 4.86 8.32 1.61
N GLU A 369 5.69 7.51 2.25
CA GLU A 369 6.34 6.33 1.64
C GLU A 369 5.30 5.28 1.18
N ILE A 370 4.30 5.00 2.02
CA ILE A 370 3.18 4.10 1.67
C ILE A 370 2.37 4.66 0.49
N LYS A 371 2.13 5.98 0.44
CA LYS A 371 1.46 6.65 -0.69
C LYS A 371 2.24 6.46 -1.99
N TYR A 372 3.56 6.63 -1.96
CA TYR A 372 4.41 6.37 -3.13
C TYR A 372 4.32 4.91 -3.59
N ILE A 373 4.35 3.94 -2.67
CA ILE A 373 4.15 2.51 -2.98
C ILE A 373 2.78 2.26 -3.62
N ILE A 374 1.71 2.90 -3.13
CA ILE A 374 0.35 2.81 -3.72
C ILE A 374 0.33 3.36 -5.16
N GLU A 375 1.01 4.47 -5.44
CA GLU A 375 1.10 5.04 -6.79
C GLU A 375 1.81 4.07 -7.75
N ARG A 376 2.89 3.41 -7.31
CA ARG A 376 3.60 2.38 -8.10
C ARG A 376 2.73 1.12 -8.30
N LEU A 377 2.02 0.67 -7.26
CA LEU A 377 1.10 -0.48 -7.33
C LEU A 377 -0.04 -0.24 -8.35
N LYS A 378 -0.60 0.99 -8.39
CA LYS A 378 -1.62 1.37 -9.38
C LYS A 378 -1.06 1.30 -10.80
N ALA A 379 0.10 1.91 -11.05
CA ALA A 379 0.74 1.90 -12.36
C ALA A 379 1.03 0.48 -12.88
N HIS A 380 1.59 -0.40 -12.05
CA HIS A 380 1.80 -1.79 -12.45
C HIS A 380 0.47 -2.55 -12.64
N SER A 381 -0.55 -2.28 -11.84
CA SER A 381 -1.87 -2.91 -12.00
C SER A 381 -2.57 -2.49 -13.30
N GLU A 382 -2.40 -1.25 -13.74
CA GLU A 382 -2.86 -0.78 -15.05
C GLU A 382 -2.14 -1.51 -16.20
N LYS A 383 -0.81 -1.68 -16.11
CA LYS A 383 -0.03 -2.45 -17.10
C LYS A 383 -0.45 -3.92 -17.14
N ILE A 384 -0.67 -4.55 -15.99
CA ILE A 384 -1.18 -5.93 -15.89
C ILE A 384 -2.55 -6.03 -16.55
N LYS A 385 -3.50 -5.16 -16.19
CA LYS A 385 -4.85 -5.19 -16.75
C LYS A 385 -4.82 -4.98 -18.26
N SER A 386 -4.11 -3.96 -18.75
CA SER A 386 -3.98 -3.66 -20.17
C SER A 386 -3.40 -4.82 -20.96
N ALA A 387 -2.36 -5.48 -20.44
CA ALA A 387 -1.78 -6.67 -21.07
C ALA A 387 -2.72 -7.88 -21.03
N SER A 388 -3.34 -8.17 -19.88
CA SER A 388 -4.31 -9.27 -19.73
C SER A 388 -5.51 -9.11 -20.67
N ASP A 389 -6.12 -7.94 -20.70
CA ASP A 389 -7.30 -7.64 -21.52
C ASP A 389 -6.99 -7.82 -23.01
N LEU A 390 -5.80 -7.42 -23.47
CA LEU A 390 -5.40 -7.55 -24.87
C LEU A 390 -5.00 -8.99 -25.26
N VAL A 391 -4.28 -9.74 -24.42
CA VAL A 391 -4.01 -11.17 -24.69
C VAL A 391 -5.31 -11.99 -24.69
N LYS A 392 -6.26 -11.66 -23.81
CA LYS A 392 -7.61 -12.24 -23.83
C LYS A 392 -8.40 -11.90 -25.10
N TYR A 393 -8.32 -10.66 -25.56
CA TYR A 393 -8.93 -10.22 -26.81
C TYR A 393 -8.37 -11.02 -27.99
N ILE A 394 -7.04 -11.11 -28.12
CA ILE A 394 -6.35 -11.88 -29.15
C ILE A 394 -6.76 -13.37 -29.10
N ASN A 395 -6.93 -13.96 -27.92
CA ASN A 395 -7.40 -15.34 -27.75
C ASN A 395 -8.90 -15.54 -28.08
N GLN A 396 -9.69 -14.48 -28.24
CA GLN A 396 -11.07 -14.57 -28.73
C GLN A 396 -11.17 -14.46 -30.25
N GLU A 397 -10.14 -13.90 -30.91
CA GLU A 397 -10.09 -13.83 -32.37
C GLU A 397 -9.83 -15.22 -32.98
N THR A 398 -10.52 -15.51 -34.09
CA THR A 398 -10.35 -16.78 -34.80
C THR A 398 -9.12 -16.71 -35.70
N VAL A 399 -7.98 -17.17 -35.19
CA VAL A 399 -6.72 -17.24 -35.94
C VAL A 399 -6.79 -18.36 -37.00
N PRO A 400 -6.76 -18.05 -38.32
CA PRO A 400 -6.77 -19.06 -39.38
C PRO A 400 -5.60 -20.03 -39.27
N ASN A 401 -5.73 -21.25 -39.81
CA ASN A 401 -4.65 -22.25 -39.79
C ASN A 401 -3.41 -21.84 -40.60
N GLU A 402 -3.62 -21.06 -41.65
CA GLU A 402 -2.59 -20.46 -42.50
C GLU A 402 -2.79 -18.94 -42.51
N ILE A 403 -1.73 -18.19 -42.23
CA ILE A 403 -1.69 -16.71 -42.25
C ILE A 403 -0.44 -16.22 -42.97
N SER A 404 -0.36 -14.94 -43.33
CA SER A 404 0.85 -14.40 -43.99
C SER A 404 2.06 -14.32 -43.05
N LYS A 405 3.28 -14.31 -43.59
CA LYS A 405 4.51 -14.18 -42.79
C LYS A 405 4.58 -12.86 -42.05
N ASN A 406 4.17 -11.76 -42.69
CA ASN A 406 4.13 -10.46 -42.02
C ASN A 406 3.14 -10.43 -40.86
N GLU A 407 2.02 -11.15 -40.98
CA GLU A 407 1.02 -11.30 -39.92
C GLU A 407 1.53 -12.19 -38.77
N ILE A 408 2.14 -13.36 -39.03
CA ILE A 408 2.67 -14.21 -37.96
C ILE A 408 3.81 -13.52 -37.19
N LYS A 409 4.70 -12.78 -37.88
CA LYS A 409 5.74 -11.95 -37.26
C LYS A 409 5.13 -10.89 -36.34
N SER A 410 4.15 -10.14 -36.83
CA SER A 410 3.46 -9.09 -36.07
C SER A 410 2.73 -9.66 -34.85
N ASN A 411 2.04 -10.79 -35.01
CA ASN A 411 1.30 -11.46 -33.96
C ASN A 411 2.21 -11.96 -32.83
N TYR A 412 3.41 -12.47 -33.15
CA TYR A 412 4.40 -12.84 -32.12
C TYR A 412 4.93 -11.62 -31.36
N ILE A 413 5.24 -10.51 -32.04
CA ILE A 413 5.70 -9.27 -31.40
C ILE A 413 4.65 -8.72 -30.45
N VAL A 414 3.39 -8.60 -30.89
CA VAL A 414 2.27 -8.14 -30.05
C VAL A 414 2.12 -9.05 -28.83
N LEU A 415 2.03 -10.37 -29.03
CA LEU A 415 1.87 -11.33 -27.92
C LEU A 415 3.00 -11.22 -26.89
N ALA A 416 4.26 -11.14 -27.35
CA ALA A 416 5.41 -11.06 -26.46
C ALA A 416 5.50 -9.71 -25.72
N ILE A 417 5.12 -8.59 -26.35
CA ILE A 417 5.12 -7.26 -25.69
C ILE A 417 4.15 -7.29 -24.51
N HIS A 418 2.93 -7.81 -24.70
CA HIS A 418 1.93 -7.85 -23.64
C HIS A 418 2.26 -8.91 -22.59
N THR A 419 2.69 -10.10 -22.97
CA THR A 419 3.11 -11.14 -22.02
C THR A 419 4.34 -10.71 -21.21
N GLY A 420 5.31 -10.04 -21.84
CA GLY A 420 6.49 -9.48 -21.15
C GLY A 420 6.14 -8.35 -20.19
N SER A 421 5.24 -7.44 -20.58
CA SER A 421 4.73 -6.35 -19.72
C SER A 421 3.93 -6.87 -18.53
N PHE A 422 3.09 -7.89 -18.76
CA PHE A 422 2.37 -8.63 -17.73
C PHE A 422 3.35 -9.24 -16.72
N LEU A 423 4.28 -10.10 -17.17
CA LEU A 423 5.26 -10.77 -16.31
C LEU A 423 6.08 -9.76 -15.49
N PHE A 424 6.60 -8.72 -16.14
CA PHE A 424 7.37 -7.66 -15.48
C PHE A 424 6.57 -7.03 -14.34
N SER A 425 5.33 -6.63 -14.62
CA SER A 425 4.49 -5.93 -13.65
C SER A 425 3.96 -6.85 -12.56
N THR A 426 3.70 -8.13 -12.84
CA THR A 426 3.25 -9.08 -11.81
C THR A 426 4.31 -9.35 -10.75
N GLU A 427 5.61 -9.42 -11.11
CA GLU A 427 6.69 -9.54 -10.13
C GLU A 427 6.89 -8.24 -9.33
N HIS A 428 6.80 -7.08 -9.99
CA HIS A 428 6.89 -5.79 -9.32
C HIS A 428 5.79 -5.57 -8.28
N VAL A 429 4.57 -6.03 -8.53
CA VAL A 429 3.49 -5.95 -7.54
C VAL A 429 3.81 -6.78 -6.30
N LYS A 430 4.33 -8.01 -6.43
CA LYS A 430 4.74 -8.83 -5.26
C LYS A 430 5.82 -8.12 -4.44
N MET A 431 6.82 -7.57 -5.14
CA MET A 431 7.91 -6.79 -4.53
C MET A 431 7.38 -5.56 -3.76
N LEU A 432 6.40 -4.84 -4.31
CA LEU A 432 5.78 -3.69 -3.68
C LEU A 432 4.93 -4.08 -2.46
N GLU A 433 4.23 -5.22 -2.52
CA GLU A 433 3.48 -5.80 -1.39
C GLU A 433 4.40 -6.28 -0.25
N GLU A 434 5.59 -6.81 -0.55
CA GLU A 434 6.63 -7.12 0.45
C GLU A 434 7.15 -5.86 1.16
N ILE A 435 7.48 -4.82 0.40
CA ILE A 435 8.04 -3.58 0.94
C ILE A 435 6.97 -2.80 1.73
N PHE A 436 5.71 -2.81 1.26
CA PHE A 436 4.58 -2.29 2.03
C PHE A 436 4.51 -2.91 3.43
N LYS A 437 4.62 -4.25 3.57
CA LYS A 437 4.56 -4.92 4.88
C LYS A 437 5.64 -4.42 5.84
N SER A 438 6.82 -4.04 5.34
CA SER A 438 7.87 -3.43 6.15
C SER A 438 7.48 -2.03 6.63
N LYS A 439 6.97 -1.17 5.73
CA LYS A 439 6.48 0.18 6.09
C LYS A 439 5.26 0.13 7.03
N GLU A 440 4.36 -0.83 6.84
CA GLU A 440 3.19 -1.09 7.70
C GLU A 440 3.63 -1.43 9.14
N GLN A 441 4.64 -2.27 9.31
CA GLN A 441 5.21 -2.59 10.63
C GLN A 441 5.83 -1.36 11.32
N ILE A 442 6.55 -0.52 10.57
CA ILE A 442 7.11 0.74 11.09
C ILE A 442 5.97 1.67 11.53
N LEU A 443 4.94 1.84 10.71
CA LEU A 443 3.75 2.65 11.03
C LEU A 443 3.05 2.16 12.30
N TYR A 444 2.80 0.85 12.46
CA TYR A 444 2.21 0.30 13.68
C TYR A 444 3.11 0.46 14.91
N LYS A 445 4.43 0.36 14.76
CA LYS A 445 5.38 0.64 15.85
C LYS A 445 5.28 2.10 16.31
N ILE A 446 5.17 3.05 15.38
CA ILE A 446 5.00 4.49 15.70
C ILE A 446 3.64 4.72 16.37
N CYS A 447 2.55 4.22 15.79
CA CYS A 447 1.20 4.31 16.37
C CYS A 447 1.15 3.82 17.83
N SER A 448 1.86 2.72 18.14
CA SER A 448 1.84 2.15 19.49
C SER A 448 2.33 3.10 20.60
N LYS A 449 3.06 4.17 20.27
CA LYS A 449 3.49 5.20 21.20
C LYS A 449 2.39 6.18 21.61
N PHE A 450 1.43 6.48 20.72
CA PHE A 450 0.33 7.40 21.04
C PHE A 450 -0.70 6.80 21.98
N LEU A 451 -0.78 5.47 22.09
CA LEU A 451 -1.78 4.76 22.91
C LEU A 451 -1.89 5.30 24.35
N ASN A 452 -0.74 5.52 25.01
CA ASN A 452 -0.72 6.02 26.38
C ASN A 452 -1.07 7.52 26.45
N GLU A 453 -0.63 8.32 25.49
CA GLU A 453 -0.99 9.74 25.41
C GLU A 453 -2.49 9.95 25.16
N LEU A 454 -3.09 9.15 24.27
CA LEU A 454 -4.52 9.16 24.00
C LEU A 454 -5.34 8.68 25.22
N LYS A 455 -4.91 7.63 25.93
CA LYS A 455 -5.55 7.20 27.18
C LYS A 455 -5.47 8.27 28.28
N ASN A 456 -4.32 8.93 28.41
CA ASN A 456 -4.16 10.05 29.33
C ASN A 456 -5.03 11.25 28.93
N LYS A 457 -5.17 11.53 27.63
CA LYS A 457 -6.07 12.55 27.09
C LYS A 457 -7.54 12.26 27.40
N ILE A 458 -8.00 11.02 27.21
CA ILE A 458 -9.35 10.58 27.58
C ILE A 458 -9.57 10.75 29.08
N THR A 459 -8.63 10.28 29.91
CA THR A 459 -8.71 10.39 31.37
C THR A 459 -8.80 11.85 31.84
N ALA A 460 -7.98 12.73 31.26
CA ALA A 460 -8.02 14.16 31.53
C ALA A 460 -9.36 14.80 31.11
N LEU A 461 -9.87 14.46 29.93
CA LEU A 461 -11.17 14.93 29.43
C LEU A 461 -12.32 14.47 30.34
N ILE A 462 -12.35 13.19 30.73
CA ILE A 462 -13.37 12.65 31.65
C ILE A 462 -13.34 13.42 32.97
N ASN A 463 -12.16 13.60 33.56
CA ASN A 463 -11.99 14.28 34.85
C ASN A 463 -12.35 15.78 34.79
N SER A 464 -12.21 16.43 33.62
CA SER A 464 -12.55 17.84 33.44
C SER A 464 -14.02 18.08 33.08
N GLU A 465 -14.56 17.30 32.14
CA GLU A 465 -15.89 17.52 31.55
C GLU A 465 -17.01 16.95 32.45
N TYR A 466 -16.79 15.79 33.08
CA TYR A 466 -17.76 15.16 33.99
C TYR A 466 -17.45 15.43 35.48
N SER A 467 -16.78 16.54 35.79
CA SER A 467 -16.38 16.85 37.16
C SER A 467 -17.58 17.20 38.05
N SER A 468 -17.89 16.33 39.01
CA SER A 468 -18.92 16.55 40.03
C SER A 468 -18.39 17.23 41.31
N SER A 469 -17.12 17.66 41.33
CA SER A 469 -16.44 18.24 42.51
C SER A 469 -17.16 19.47 43.11
N LYS A 470 -17.83 20.26 42.28
CA LYS A 470 -18.61 21.44 42.70
C LYS A 470 -20.03 21.10 43.20
N CYS A 471 -20.50 19.87 43.01
CA CYS A 471 -21.83 19.45 43.45
C CYS A 471 -21.87 19.18 44.97
N THR A 472 -20.81 18.59 45.53
CA THR A 472 -20.78 18.17 46.95
C THR A 472 -21.00 19.34 47.93
N PRO A 473 -20.36 20.53 47.78
CA PRO A 473 -20.61 21.66 48.68
C PRO A 473 -22.05 22.19 48.60
N ILE A 474 -22.66 22.16 47.41
CA ILE A 474 -24.05 22.59 47.20
C ILE A 474 -25.00 21.64 47.93
N VAL A 475 -24.82 20.33 47.77
CA VAL A 475 -25.63 19.32 48.46
C VAL A 475 -25.47 19.44 49.99
N SER A 476 -24.23 19.54 50.50
CA SER A 476 -23.98 19.73 51.94
C SER A 476 -24.68 20.97 52.49
N THR A 477 -24.53 22.11 51.81
CA THR A 477 -25.15 23.38 52.23
C THR A 477 -26.67 23.29 52.26
N CYS A 478 -27.29 22.65 51.26
CA CYS A 478 -28.74 22.47 51.22
C CYS A 478 -29.23 21.42 52.23
N GLU A 479 -28.49 20.33 52.49
CA GLU A 479 -28.85 19.32 53.49
C GLU A 479 -28.71 19.89 54.92
N GLU A 480 -27.68 20.70 55.19
CA GLU A 480 -27.52 21.49 56.43
C GLU A 480 -28.67 22.50 56.62
N ALA A 481 -28.97 23.29 55.59
CA ALA A 481 -30.07 24.26 55.59
C ALA A 481 -31.42 23.59 55.87
N LYS A 482 -31.72 22.50 55.16
CA LYS A 482 -32.94 21.71 55.35
C LYS A 482 -33.05 21.20 56.79
N THR A 483 -32.01 20.54 57.29
CA THR A 483 -32.00 19.95 58.65
C THR A 483 -32.18 21.02 59.73
N SER A 484 -31.54 22.19 59.56
CA SER A 484 -31.67 23.34 60.45
C SER A 484 -33.12 23.87 60.50
N LEU A 485 -33.76 24.04 59.33
CA LEU A 485 -35.14 24.51 59.23
C LEU A 485 -36.17 23.49 59.75
N GLU A 486 -35.95 22.20 59.51
CA GLU A 486 -36.81 21.13 60.05
C GLU A 486 -36.74 21.06 61.59
N SER A 487 -35.55 21.20 62.16
CA SER A 487 -35.33 21.29 63.60
C SER A 487 -35.98 22.54 64.22
N LEU A 488 -35.80 23.71 63.58
CA LEU A 488 -36.43 24.96 63.98
C LEU A 488 -37.97 24.86 63.97
N ARG A 489 -38.54 24.34 62.88
CA ARG A 489 -39.99 24.11 62.73
C ARG A 489 -40.53 23.24 63.85
N THR A 490 -39.85 22.13 64.14
CA THR A 490 -40.26 21.17 65.17
C THR A 490 -40.23 21.83 66.56
N SER A 491 -39.08 22.40 66.94
CA SER A 491 -38.90 23.02 68.26
C SER A 491 -39.81 24.24 68.51
N SER A 492 -40.05 25.07 67.49
CA SER A 492 -40.95 26.23 67.59
C SER A 492 -42.41 25.79 67.76
N THR A 493 -42.83 24.77 67.00
CA THR A 493 -44.20 24.22 67.09
C THR A 493 -44.43 23.54 68.44
N GLU A 494 -43.45 22.80 68.98
CA GLU A 494 -43.55 22.17 70.30
C GLU A 494 -43.60 23.17 71.46
N LYS A 495 -42.83 24.28 71.38
CA LYS A 495 -42.88 25.37 72.36
C LYS A 495 -44.26 26.02 72.41
N LEU A 496 -44.82 26.36 71.24
CA LEU A 496 -46.09 27.11 71.16
C LEU A 496 -47.35 26.23 71.29
N GLY A 497 -47.28 24.96 70.91
CA GLY A 497 -48.43 24.04 70.87
C GLY A 497 -49.09 23.70 72.22
N LYS A 498 -48.55 24.21 73.33
CA LYS A 498 -49.11 24.05 74.70
C LYS A 498 -49.98 25.22 75.15
N HIS A 499 -50.13 26.26 74.33
CA HIS A 499 -50.72 27.54 74.73
C HIS A 499 -51.88 27.95 73.79
N ASP A 500 -52.88 28.66 74.33
CA ASP A 500 -53.95 29.23 73.51
C ASP A 500 -53.51 30.56 72.86
N LEU A 501 -53.01 30.42 71.63
CA LEU A 501 -52.45 31.50 70.81
C LEU A 501 -53.49 32.49 70.25
N ASN A 502 -54.79 32.29 70.54
CA ASN A 502 -55.87 33.19 70.08
C ASN A 502 -56.50 33.98 71.25
N SER A 503 -55.96 33.85 72.47
CA SER A 503 -56.56 34.36 73.72
C SER A 503 -56.50 35.88 73.91
N LYS A 504 -55.54 36.59 73.30
CA LYS A 504 -55.39 38.06 73.38
C LYS A 504 -55.11 38.69 72.00
N PRO A 505 -55.57 39.93 71.72
CA PRO A 505 -55.33 40.61 70.45
C PRO A 505 -53.84 40.82 70.11
N GLU A 506 -53.00 41.11 71.12
CA GLU A 506 -51.56 41.29 70.94
C GLU A 506 -50.91 39.99 70.45
N ILE A 507 -51.24 38.85 71.07
CA ILE A 507 -50.74 37.52 70.70
C ILE A 507 -51.13 37.18 69.25
N ALA A 508 -52.38 37.45 68.86
CA ALA A 508 -52.87 37.18 67.51
C ALA A 508 -52.06 37.92 66.42
N SER A 509 -51.59 39.13 66.70
CA SER A 509 -50.77 39.92 65.76
C SER A 509 -49.36 39.34 65.57
N VAL A 510 -48.70 38.92 66.65
CA VAL A 510 -47.36 38.29 66.59
C VAL A 510 -47.46 36.90 65.96
N LYS A 511 -48.54 36.16 66.26
CA LYS A 511 -48.85 34.87 65.63
C LYS A 511 -48.99 34.99 64.11
N GLN A 512 -49.63 36.03 63.59
CA GLN A 512 -49.75 36.24 62.15
C GLN A 512 -48.38 36.44 61.47
N SER A 513 -47.44 37.11 62.15
CA SER A 513 -46.03 37.21 61.69
C SER A 513 -45.34 35.85 61.72
N TYR A 514 -45.47 35.11 62.82
CA TYR A 514 -44.92 33.75 62.98
C TYR A 514 -45.42 32.80 61.88
N ASP A 515 -46.74 32.72 61.67
CA ASP A 515 -47.36 31.85 60.67
C ASP A 515 -46.86 32.22 59.24
N GLY A 516 -46.69 33.51 58.95
CA GLY A 516 -46.10 33.98 57.70
C GLY A 516 -44.62 33.56 57.51
N LYS A 517 -43.81 33.57 58.58
CA LYS A 517 -42.42 33.08 58.57
C LYS A 517 -42.37 31.55 58.44
N MET A 518 -43.32 30.83 59.05
CA MET A 518 -43.42 29.36 58.95
C MET A 518 -43.79 28.88 57.53
N ILE A 519 -44.58 29.66 56.79
CA ILE A 519 -44.83 29.41 55.35
C ILE A 519 -43.52 29.54 54.55
N LYS A 520 -42.78 30.66 54.73
CA LYS A 520 -41.48 30.86 54.07
C LYS A 520 -40.47 29.76 54.42
N LEU A 521 -40.46 29.30 55.66
CA LEU A 521 -39.64 28.17 56.11
C LEU A 521 -39.98 26.88 55.34
N ALA A 522 -41.26 26.57 55.13
CA ALA A 522 -41.68 25.40 54.36
C ALA A 522 -41.27 25.53 52.88
N GLU A 523 -41.37 26.73 52.30
CA GLU A 523 -40.89 27.04 50.94
C GLU A 523 -39.36 26.95 50.82
N ALA A 524 -38.62 27.33 51.86
CA ALA A 524 -37.16 27.20 51.92
C ALA A 524 -36.72 25.73 52.00
N ILE A 525 -37.38 24.90 52.83
CA ILE A 525 -37.16 23.44 52.87
C ILE A 525 -37.40 22.82 51.48
N LYS A 526 -38.53 23.15 50.84
CA LYS A 526 -38.87 22.62 49.50
C LYS A 526 -37.84 23.03 48.44
N ARG A 527 -37.39 24.29 48.44
CA ARG A 527 -36.30 24.75 47.56
C ARG A 527 -34.99 23.99 47.82
N ALA A 528 -34.65 23.70 49.07
CA ALA A 528 -33.48 22.89 49.41
C ALA A 528 -33.56 21.49 48.77
N GLU A 529 -34.71 20.82 48.89
CA GLU A 529 -34.95 19.50 48.28
C GLU A 529 -34.87 19.53 46.75
N GLU A 530 -35.49 20.53 46.11
CA GLU A 530 -35.47 20.70 44.65
C GLU A 530 -34.04 20.91 44.12
N ILE A 531 -33.22 21.69 44.82
CA ILE A 531 -31.78 21.87 44.50
C ILE A 531 -31.02 20.55 44.70
N ILE A 532 -31.20 19.87 45.85
CA ILE A 532 -30.52 18.60 46.16
C ILE A 532 -30.80 17.55 45.08
N ASN A 533 -32.07 17.38 44.69
CA ASN A 533 -32.48 16.40 43.68
C ASN A 533 -31.90 16.76 42.30
N SER A 534 -32.03 18.03 41.88
CA SER A 534 -31.49 18.51 40.59
C SER A 534 -29.97 18.36 40.49
N VAL A 535 -29.24 18.53 41.59
CA VAL A 535 -27.79 18.32 41.65
C VAL A 535 -27.45 16.82 41.65
N LYS A 536 -28.22 15.98 42.36
CA LYS A 536 -28.07 14.52 42.35
C LYS A 536 -28.26 13.93 40.94
N ASP A 537 -29.23 14.41 40.16
CA ASP A 537 -29.41 14.02 38.75
C ASP A 537 -28.17 14.32 37.89
N ILE A 538 -27.55 15.48 38.08
CA ILE A 538 -26.32 15.88 37.35
C ILE A 538 -25.15 14.98 37.77
N VAL A 539 -25.02 14.67 39.07
CA VAL A 539 -23.99 13.75 39.58
C VAL A 539 -24.17 12.34 39.01
N GLN A 540 -25.40 11.85 38.94
CA GLN A 540 -25.72 10.55 38.35
C GLN A 540 -25.33 10.51 36.85
N PHE A 541 -25.76 11.52 36.06
CA PHE A 541 -25.37 11.64 34.65
C PHE A 541 -23.84 11.60 34.46
N ASN A 542 -23.11 12.45 35.20
CA ASN A 542 -21.65 12.51 35.12
C ASN A 542 -20.99 11.16 35.49
N THR A 543 -21.56 10.43 36.45
CA THR A 543 -21.04 9.13 36.90
C THR A 543 -21.27 8.06 35.82
N THR A 544 -22.49 7.97 35.28
CA THR A 544 -22.84 7.01 34.22
C THR A 544 -22.01 7.23 32.95
N GLU A 545 -21.83 8.48 32.51
CA GLU A 545 -20.98 8.78 31.35
C GLU A 545 -19.49 8.50 31.63
N THR A 546 -19.01 8.82 32.84
CA THR A 546 -17.63 8.47 33.26
C THR A 546 -17.37 6.96 33.19
N GLU A 547 -18.30 6.15 33.70
CA GLU A 547 -18.22 4.69 33.66
C GLU A 547 -18.31 4.15 32.23
N ALA A 548 -19.24 4.67 31.43
CA ALA A 548 -19.39 4.30 30.02
C ALA A 548 -18.11 4.57 29.21
N LYS A 549 -17.50 5.75 29.35
CA LYS A 549 -16.29 6.11 28.59
C LYS A 549 -15.01 5.42 29.08
N LYS A 550 -14.91 5.10 30.38
CA LYS A 550 -13.87 4.18 30.87
C LYS A 550 -14.05 2.78 30.30
N LYS A 551 -15.27 2.22 30.35
CA LYS A 551 -15.58 0.89 29.80
C LYS A 551 -15.33 0.80 28.28
N GLU A 552 -15.71 1.82 27.51
CA GLU A 552 -15.38 1.91 26.08
C GLU A 552 -13.86 1.85 25.86
N THR A 553 -13.09 2.63 26.62
CA THR A 553 -11.61 2.69 26.55
C THR A 553 -10.94 1.36 26.92
N ASP A 554 -11.40 0.70 27.97
CA ASP A 554 -10.82 -0.54 28.49
C ASP A 554 -11.27 -1.78 27.68
N SER A 555 -12.41 -1.72 26.99
CA SER A 555 -12.93 -2.78 26.12
C SER A 555 -12.24 -2.90 24.76
N ILE A 556 -11.30 -2.00 24.44
CA ILE A 556 -10.58 -2.01 23.15
C ILE A 556 -9.79 -3.33 23.01
N PRO A 557 -10.05 -4.15 21.97
CA PRO A 557 -9.45 -5.48 21.85
C PRO A 557 -7.92 -5.45 21.81
N GLN A 558 -7.28 -6.41 22.50
CA GLN A 558 -5.82 -6.50 22.53
C GLN A 558 -5.23 -7.00 21.21
N ASN A 559 -6.00 -7.76 20.42
CA ASN A 559 -5.55 -8.44 19.19
C ASN A 559 -5.55 -7.57 17.92
N ILE A 560 -6.10 -6.36 17.94
CA ILE A 560 -6.03 -5.43 16.80
C ILE A 560 -4.69 -4.67 16.77
N ASN A 561 -4.30 -4.20 15.58
CA ASN A 561 -3.07 -3.43 15.38
C ASN A 561 -3.13 -2.06 16.11
N ALA A 562 -1.99 -1.38 16.24
CA ALA A 562 -1.89 -0.13 16.98
C ALA A 562 -2.69 1.03 16.33
N LEU A 563 -2.73 1.10 15.00
CA LEU A 563 -3.47 2.12 14.26
C LEU A 563 -4.99 2.06 14.53
N GLU A 564 -5.58 0.87 14.53
CA GLU A 564 -7.00 0.66 14.87
C GLU A 564 -7.27 0.88 16.37
N LYS A 565 -6.28 0.72 17.25
CA LYS A 565 -6.41 1.11 18.67
C LYS A 565 -6.43 2.62 18.84
N ASP A 566 -5.51 3.34 18.21
CA ASP A 566 -5.48 4.81 18.20
C ASP A 566 -6.80 5.38 17.66
N LYS A 567 -7.29 4.83 16.55
CA LYS A 567 -8.59 5.18 15.96
C LYS A 567 -9.75 5.04 16.97
N LYS A 568 -9.85 3.92 17.67
CA LYS A 568 -10.90 3.70 18.69
C LYS A 568 -10.77 4.64 19.89
N LEU A 569 -9.54 4.94 20.33
CA LEU A 569 -9.30 5.93 21.39
C LEU A 569 -9.73 7.35 20.94
N LEU A 570 -9.47 7.72 19.69
CA LEU A 570 -9.95 8.97 19.11
C LEU A 570 -11.48 9.01 18.96
N GLU A 571 -12.13 7.89 18.64
CA GLU A 571 -13.59 7.78 18.61
C GLU A 571 -14.22 8.03 19.99
N VAL A 572 -13.57 7.58 21.09
CA VAL A 572 -13.98 7.90 22.47
C VAL A 572 -13.80 9.41 22.76
N ILE A 573 -12.70 10.03 22.32
CA ILE A 573 -12.49 11.49 22.45
C ILE A 573 -13.58 12.27 21.69
N ASP A 574 -13.90 11.87 20.47
CA ASP A 574 -14.98 12.47 19.66
C ASP A 574 -16.36 12.26 20.33
N ALA A 575 -16.59 11.12 20.99
CA ALA A 575 -17.83 10.85 21.72
C ALA A 575 -18.01 11.77 22.94
N ILE A 576 -16.95 12.00 23.74
CA ILE A 576 -16.98 12.97 24.85
C ILE A 576 -17.28 14.38 24.30
N LYS A 577 -16.60 14.79 23.22
CA LYS A 577 -16.79 16.12 22.61
C LYS A 577 -18.20 16.36 22.07
N LYS A 578 -18.90 15.31 21.60
CA LYS A 578 -20.30 15.42 21.15
C LYS A 578 -21.25 15.78 22.29
N GLN A 579 -20.93 15.45 23.54
CA GLN A 579 -21.76 15.78 24.71
C GLN A 579 -21.54 17.20 25.26
N LYS A 580 -20.61 17.97 24.66
CA LYS A 580 -20.20 19.30 25.17
C LYS A 580 -21.35 20.26 25.45
N GLN A 581 -22.43 20.23 24.66
CA GLN A 581 -23.62 21.04 24.96
C GLN A 581 -24.24 20.66 26.31
N LYS A 582 -24.50 19.36 26.52
CA LYS A 582 -25.11 18.87 27.76
C LYS A 582 -24.24 19.11 28.99
N ILE A 583 -22.93 18.94 28.83
CA ILE A 583 -21.93 19.28 29.86
C ILE A 583 -21.98 20.78 30.19
N SER A 584 -22.06 21.65 29.18
CA SER A 584 -22.19 23.09 29.38
C SER A 584 -23.49 23.50 30.05
N GLU A 585 -24.63 22.88 29.71
CA GLU A 585 -25.92 23.06 30.40
C GLU A 585 -25.82 22.69 31.89
N ASN A 586 -25.27 21.51 32.19
CA ASN A 586 -25.07 21.05 33.57
C ASN A 586 -24.10 21.98 34.34
N SER A 587 -23.03 22.45 33.70
CA SER A 587 -22.06 23.38 34.31
C SER A 587 -22.68 24.72 34.69
N ASN A 588 -23.60 25.25 33.86
CA ASN A 588 -24.34 26.48 34.18
C ASN A 588 -25.35 26.25 35.31
N LYS A 589 -26.11 25.15 35.28
CA LYS A 589 -27.01 24.78 36.39
C LYS A 589 -26.27 24.64 37.72
N ILE A 590 -25.07 24.05 37.74
CA ILE A 590 -24.25 23.96 38.96
C ILE A 590 -23.90 25.36 39.52
N LYS A 591 -23.61 26.35 38.66
CA LYS A 591 -23.34 27.73 39.12
C LYS A 591 -24.60 28.39 39.68
N GLU A 592 -25.74 28.23 39.00
CA GLU A 592 -27.04 28.73 39.44
C GLU A 592 -27.43 28.13 40.81
N PHE A 593 -27.32 26.81 40.96
CA PHE A 593 -27.58 26.13 42.23
C PHE A 593 -26.58 26.49 43.35
N SER A 594 -25.33 26.83 43.03
CA SER A 594 -24.38 27.35 44.02
C SER A 594 -24.87 28.68 44.59
N GLY A 595 -25.22 29.65 43.74
CA GLY A 595 -25.74 30.94 44.20
C GLY A 595 -27.08 30.82 44.92
N ALA A 596 -27.94 29.87 44.51
CA ALA A 596 -29.19 29.57 45.20
C ALA A 596 -28.95 28.96 46.60
N ALA A 597 -27.96 28.07 46.75
CA ALA A 597 -27.60 27.48 48.05
C ALA A 597 -26.98 28.52 49.01
N ASP A 598 -26.12 29.42 48.50
CA ASP A 598 -25.57 30.53 49.28
C ASP A 598 -26.69 31.50 49.75
N THR A 599 -27.67 31.77 48.88
CA THR A 599 -28.84 32.61 49.22
C THR A 599 -29.72 31.93 50.25
N LEU A 600 -30.01 30.62 50.08
CA LEU A 600 -30.77 29.81 51.03
C LEU A 600 -30.10 29.81 52.41
N LYS A 601 -28.77 29.70 52.47
CA LYS A 601 -28.01 29.74 53.73
C LYS A 601 -28.20 31.06 54.49
N ALA A 602 -28.25 32.20 53.78
CA ALA A 602 -28.55 33.49 54.40
C ALA A 602 -30.02 33.57 54.87
N GLU A 603 -30.96 33.07 54.07
CA GLU A 603 -32.40 33.02 54.40
C GLU A 603 -32.68 32.16 55.64
N VAL A 604 -31.94 31.06 55.84
CA VAL A 604 -32.03 30.21 57.04
C VAL A 604 -31.73 30.99 58.32
N GLU A 605 -30.66 31.79 58.35
CA GLU A 605 -30.29 32.56 59.54
C GLU A 605 -31.29 33.71 59.82
N GLU A 606 -31.81 34.36 58.78
CA GLU A 606 -32.88 35.37 58.93
C GLU A 606 -34.17 34.76 59.46
N LEU A 607 -34.63 33.64 58.89
CA LEU A 607 -35.82 32.92 59.34
C LEU A 607 -35.66 32.42 60.77
N LYS A 608 -34.51 31.85 61.12
CA LYS A 608 -34.20 31.36 62.47
C LYS A 608 -34.31 32.47 63.51
N LYS A 609 -33.61 33.58 63.30
CA LYS A 609 -33.68 34.75 64.18
C LYS A 609 -35.11 35.30 64.27
N GLY A 610 -35.77 35.47 63.12
CA GLY A 610 -37.12 36.02 63.05
C GLY A 610 -38.20 35.14 63.69
N ILE A 611 -38.03 33.81 63.66
CA ILE A 611 -38.95 32.86 64.30
C ILE A 611 -38.70 32.79 65.80
N ASP A 612 -37.45 32.70 66.25
CA ASP A 612 -37.11 32.70 67.68
C ASP A 612 -37.57 34.02 68.35
N GLU A 613 -37.43 35.18 67.68
CA GLU A 613 -37.94 36.46 68.17
C GLU A 613 -39.47 36.47 68.35
N ASP A 614 -40.25 35.90 67.41
CA ASP A 614 -41.71 35.85 67.51
C ASP A 614 -42.18 34.82 68.55
N VAL A 615 -41.52 33.65 68.62
CA VAL A 615 -41.80 32.61 69.64
C VAL A 615 -41.59 33.17 71.04
N ASN A 616 -40.48 33.88 71.28
CA ASN A 616 -40.20 34.47 72.59
C ASN A 616 -41.22 35.56 72.96
N LYS A 617 -41.57 36.46 72.03
CA LYS A 617 -42.61 37.48 72.26
C LYS A 617 -43.98 36.88 72.57
N ILE A 618 -44.36 35.79 71.89
CA ILE A 618 -45.60 35.07 72.20
C ILE A 618 -45.57 34.52 73.62
N LEU A 619 -44.45 33.91 74.03
CA LEU A 619 -44.25 33.37 75.39
C LEU A 619 -44.22 34.46 76.48
N GLU A 620 -43.75 35.67 76.18
CA GLU A 620 -43.80 36.84 77.09
C GLU A 620 -45.21 37.43 77.24
N LEU A 621 -46.08 37.23 76.24
CA LEU A 621 -47.44 37.80 76.20
C LEU A 621 -48.52 36.85 76.77
N ILE A 622 -48.19 35.59 77.04
CA ILE A 622 -49.10 34.57 77.62
C ILE A 622 -49.28 34.82 79.12
#